data_AF-A0A543AW72-F1
#
_entry.id   AF-A0A543AW72-F1
#
_cell.length_a   1.000
_cell.length_b   1.000
_cell.length_c   1.000
_cell.angle_alpha   90.00
_cell.angle_beta   90.00
_cell.angle_gamma   90.00
#
_symmetry.space_group_name_H-M   'P 1'
#
loop_
_entity.id
_entity.type
_entity.pdbx_description
1 polymer ?
#
loop_
_entity_poly.entity_id
_entity_poly.type
_entity_poly.pdbx_seq_one_letter_code
_entity_poly.pdbx_strand_id
1 'polypeptide(L)'
;MKVKFSDAEYALVDQAATEQRMRLATYVAVQALSEHRWTEIDDAGLRPAVVRELMRAHRQVRGIATNINQIAAKANTDHQLPPNLGEVLELVRDTMIRLHLATRQISQSLPVR
;
A
#
# COMPACT_ATOMS: atom_id res chain seq x y z
N MET A 1 9.92 8.23 3.90
CA MET A 1 11.32 7.79 4.06
C MET A 1 12.03 7.98 2.73
N LYS A 2 13.12 8.77 2.66
CA LYS A 2 13.85 9.05 1.42
C LYS A 2 15.21 8.38 1.50
N VAL A 3 15.31 7.18 0.95
CA VAL A 3 16.58 6.43 0.88
C VAL A 3 17.40 7.00 -0.28
N LYS A 4 18.67 7.29 -0.04
CA LYS A 4 19.61 7.73 -1.07
C LYS A 4 20.58 6.59 -1.34
N PHE A 5 20.77 6.26 -2.61
CA PHE A 5 21.77 5.30 -3.07
C PHE A 5 22.84 6.06 -3.83
N SER A 6 24.09 5.62 -3.74
CA SER A 6 25.07 5.92 -4.78
C SER A 6 24.71 5.20 -6.08
N ASP A 7 25.28 5.63 -7.22
CA ASP A 7 24.97 5.03 -8.52
C ASP A 7 25.32 3.53 -8.59
N ALA A 8 26.40 3.13 -7.91
CA ALA A 8 26.82 1.73 -7.82
C ALA A 8 25.85 0.89 -6.96
N GLU A 9 25.42 1.42 -5.81
CA GLU A 9 24.43 0.75 -4.96
C GLU A 9 23.08 0.64 -5.67
N TYR A 10 22.68 1.68 -6.40
CA TYR A 10 21.44 1.67 -7.17
C TYR A 10 21.43 0.55 -8.21
N ALA A 11 22.50 0.42 -9.00
CA ALA A 11 22.60 -0.61 -10.03
C ALA A 11 22.49 -2.04 -9.45
N LEU A 12 23.15 -2.29 -8.31
CA LEU A 12 23.10 -3.58 -7.62
C LEU A 12 21.70 -3.91 -7.11
N VAL A 13 21.04 -2.93 -6.47
CA VAL A 13 19.70 -3.12 -5.90
C VAL A 13 18.64 -3.23 -7.01
N ASP A 14 18.80 -2.51 -8.12
CA ASP A 14 17.88 -2.56 -9.27
C ASP A 14 17.98 -3.88 -10.03
N GLN A 15 19.20 -4.40 -10.21
CA GLN A 15 19.40 -5.74 -10.77
C GLN A 15 18.72 -6.80 -9.90
N ALA A 16 18.96 -6.78 -8.58
CA ALA A 16 18.36 -7.74 -7.66
C ALA A 16 16.83 -7.62 -7.59
N ALA A 17 16.28 -6.40 -7.71
CA ALA A 17 14.84 -6.17 -7.83
C ALA A 17 14.26 -6.79 -9.12
N THR A 18 14.98 -6.63 -10.23
CA THR A 18 14.61 -7.16 -11.55
C THR A 18 14.61 -8.69 -11.56
N GLU A 19 15.64 -9.32 -10.99
CA GLU A 19 15.73 -10.78 -10.85
C GLU A 19 14.53 -11.36 -10.07
N GLN A 20 14.03 -10.61 -9.08
CA GLN A 20 12.85 -10.99 -8.29
C GLN A 20 11.52 -10.48 -8.88
N ARG A 21 11.53 -9.88 -10.07
CA ARG A 21 10.37 -9.30 -10.77
C ARG A 21 9.61 -8.27 -9.92
N MET A 22 10.33 -7.49 -9.13
CA MET A 22 9.78 -6.44 -8.27
C MET A 22 10.23 -5.06 -8.75
N ARG A 23 9.45 -4.02 -8.43
CA ARG A 23 9.94 -2.65 -8.56
C ARG A 23 10.96 -2.38 -7.45
N LEU A 24 12.02 -1.62 -7.75
CA LEU A 24 13.09 -1.26 -6.81
C LEU A 24 12.58 -0.86 -5.41
N ALA A 25 11.61 0.06 -5.33
CA ALA A 25 11.06 0.52 -4.05
C ALA A 25 10.36 -0.60 -3.25
N THR A 26 9.73 -1.56 -3.95
CA THR A 26 9.10 -2.74 -3.31
C THR A 26 10.17 -3.71 -2.83
N TYR A 27 11.20 -3.94 -3.64
CA TYR A 27 12.32 -4.80 -3.29
C TYR A 27 13.05 -4.29 -2.03
N VAL A 28 13.41 -3.00 -2.00
CA VAL A 28 14.07 -2.37 -0.83
C VAL A 28 13.23 -2.49 0.44
N ALA A 29 11.91 -2.27 0.33
CA ALA A 29 11.01 -2.41 1.47
C ALA A 29 10.94 -3.85 2.00
N VAL A 30 10.93 -4.84 1.10
CA VAL A 30 10.93 -6.27 1.48
C VAL A 30 12.25 -6.66 2.16
N GLN A 31 13.39 -6.25 1.61
CA GLN A 31 14.70 -6.59 2.16
C GLN A 31 14.96 -5.93 3.53
N ALA A 32 14.58 -4.66 3.69
CA ALA A 32 14.68 -3.96 4.97
C ALA A 32 13.85 -4.64 6.08
N LEU A 33 12.74 -5.29 5.71
CA LEU A 33 11.90 -6.06 6.63
C LEU A 33 12.44 -7.47 6.90
N SER A 34 13.22 -8.07 5.99
CA SER A 34 13.81 -9.40 6.18
C SER A 34 15.07 -9.40 7.05
N GLU A 35 15.86 -8.33 7.02
CA GLU A 35 17.09 -8.20 7.84
C GLU A 35 16.83 -8.14 9.35
N HIS A 36 15.58 -7.97 9.78
CA HIS A 36 15.18 -7.85 11.19
C HIS A 36 14.64 -9.13 11.85
N ARG A 37 14.92 -10.34 11.34
CA ARG A 37 14.62 -11.58 12.08
C ARG A 37 15.81 -12.53 12.20
N TRP A 38 16.46 -12.51 13.36
CA TRP A 38 16.97 -13.73 13.97
C TRP A 38 15.94 -14.22 15.01
N THR A 39 15.83 -15.54 15.08
CA THR A 39 14.96 -16.41 15.91
C THR A 39 13.46 -16.48 15.59
N GLU A 40 13.11 -17.66 15.08
CA GLU A 40 11.86 -18.43 15.21
C GLU A 40 10.53 -17.75 14.83
N ILE A 41 10.11 -18.00 13.59
CA ILE A 41 9.06 -18.96 13.22
C ILE A 41 9.12 -19.02 11.68
N ASP A 42 8.90 -20.20 11.12
CA ASP A 42 8.85 -20.48 9.68
C ASP A 42 7.69 -19.73 9.00
N ASP A 43 7.97 -18.45 8.69
CA ASP A 43 6.98 -17.40 8.39
C ASP A 43 7.45 -16.56 7.18
N ALA A 44 8.39 -17.10 6.40
CA ALA A 44 9.07 -16.41 5.31
C ALA A 44 8.17 -16.18 4.09
N GLY A 45 7.15 -17.03 3.88
CA GLY A 45 6.18 -16.90 2.78
C GLY A 45 4.99 -15.96 3.05
N LEU A 46 4.58 -15.86 4.33
CA LEU A 46 3.42 -15.05 4.75
C LEU A 46 3.70 -13.54 4.66
N ARG A 47 4.92 -13.12 4.98
CA ARG A 47 5.30 -11.69 4.99
C ARG A 47 5.26 -11.01 3.61
N PRO A 48 5.85 -11.57 2.54
CA PRO A 48 5.75 -10.99 1.20
C PRO A 48 4.31 -10.95 0.68
N ALA A 49 3.48 -11.95 0.99
CA ALA A 49 2.08 -11.99 0.60
C ALA A 49 1.27 -10.86 1.28
N VAL A 50 1.44 -10.69 2.60
CA VAL A 50 0.79 -9.61 3.36
C VAL A 50 1.23 -8.23 2.85
N VAL A 51 2.52 -8.02 2.57
CA VAL A 51 3.01 -6.76 2.01
C VAL A 51 2.43 -6.50 0.61
N ARG A 52 2.35 -7.53 -0.26
CA ARG A 52 1.73 -7.39 -1.58
C ARG A 52 0.26 -6.99 -1.49
N GLU A 53 -0.50 -7.61 -0.59
CA GLU A 53 -1.91 -7.28 -0.39
C GLU A 53 -2.09 -5.88 0.23
N LEU A 54 -1.24 -5.48 1.17
CA LEU A 54 -1.24 -4.10 1.69
C LEU A 54 -0.96 -3.07 0.58
N MET A 55 0.01 -3.35 -0.29
CA MET A 55 0.32 -2.50 -1.44
C MET A 55 -0.81 -2.48 -2.47
N ARG A 56 -1.56 -3.57 -2.63
CA ARG A 56 -2.75 -3.63 -3.49
C ARG A 56 -3.88 -2.79 -2.91
N ALA A 57 -4.14 -2.92 -1.62
CA ALA A 57 -5.13 -2.11 -0.92
C ALA A 57 -4.79 -0.61 -1.01
N HIS A 58 -3.53 -0.23 -0.84
CA HIS A 58 -3.07 1.16 -1.01
C HIS A 58 -3.36 1.70 -2.42
N ARG A 59 -3.15 0.90 -3.48
CA ARG A 59 -3.51 1.32 -4.86
C ARG A 59 -5.01 1.53 -5.02
N GLN A 60 -5.84 0.69 -4.42
CA GLN A 60 -7.30 0.83 -4.47
C GLN A 60 -7.76 2.10 -3.76
N VAL A 61 -7.23 2.40 -2.57
CA VAL A 61 -7.51 3.65 -1.83
C VAL A 61 -7.15 4.87 -2.67
N ARG A 62 -5.98 4.85 -3.32
CA ARG A 62 -5.56 5.95 -4.22
C ARG A 62 -6.50 6.14 -5.40
N GLY A 63 -6.99 5.04 -5.99
CA GLY A 63 -7.99 5.08 -7.07
C GLY A 63 -9.29 5.71 -6.62
N ILE A 64 -9.81 5.30 -5.45
CA ILE A 64 -11.01 5.87 -4.84
C ILE A 64 -10.86 7.38 -4.63
N ALA A 65 -9.75 7.83 -4.02
CA ALA A 65 -9.50 9.25 -3.80
C ALA A 65 -9.44 10.05 -5.10
N THR A 66 -8.84 9.48 -6.15
CA THR A 66 -8.79 10.11 -7.48
C THR A 66 -10.19 10.28 -8.07
N ASN A 67 -11.04 9.25 -7.96
CA ASN A 67 -12.40 9.30 -8.47
C ASN A 67 -13.25 10.34 -7.71
N ILE A 68 -13.11 10.42 -6.38
CA ILE A 68 -13.79 11.44 -5.57
C ILE A 68 -13.38 12.85 -6.02
N ASN A 69 -12.09 13.08 -6.24
CA ASN A 69 -11.60 14.38 -6.73
C ASN A 69 -12.16 14.72 -8.12
N GLN A 70 -12.27 13.74 -9.02
CA GLN A 70 -12.87 13.95 -10.34
C GLN A 70 -14.37 14.29 -10.25
N ILE A 71 -15.10 13.61 -9.37
CA ILE A 71 -16.53 13.92 -9.13
C ILE A 71 -16.67 15.33 -8.58
N ALA A 72 -15.85 15.72 -7.61
CA ALA A 72 -15.87 17.08 -7.06
C ALA A 72 -15.57 18.14 -8.13
N ALA A 73 -14.57 17.90 -8.99
CA ALA A 73 -14.24 18.80 -10.08
C ALA A 73 -15.40 18.92 -11.10
N LYS A 74 -16.02 17.79 -11.48
CA LYS A 74 -17.18 17.78 -12.39
C LYS A 74 -18.38 18.50 -11.77
N ALA A 75 -18.67 18.25 -10.49
CA ALA A 75 -19.77 18.88 -9.78
C ALA A 75 -19.58 20.39 -9.61
N ASN A 76 -18.35 20.83 -9.35
CA ASN A 76 -18.02 22.26 -9.33
C ASN A 76 -18.18 22.93 -10.70
N THR A 77 -18.01 22.18 -11.79
CA THR A 77 -18.15 22.68 -13.17
C THR A 77 -19.61 22.73 -13.62
N ASP A 78 -20.36 21.66 -13.37
CA ASP A 78 -21.72 21.48 -13.89
C ASP A 78 -22.80 21.93 -12.89
N HIS A 79 -22.42 22.25 -11.65
CA HIS A 79 -23.31 22.49 -10.51
C HIS A 79 -24.32 21.35 -10.26
N GLN A 80 -23.96 20.13 -10.68
CA GLN A 80 -24.78 18.92 -10.54
C GLN A 80 -23.96 17.81 -9.90
N LEU A 81 -24.58 17.10 -8.96
CA LEU A 81 -24.02 15.90 -8.35
C LEU A 81 -24.68 14.67 -8.96
N PRO A 82 -23.93 13.57 -9.16
CA PRO A 82 -24.52 12.28 -9.51
C PRO A 82 -25.58 11.87 -8.47
N PRO A 83 -26.75 11.37 -8.89
CA PRO A 83 -27.87 11.09 -7.98
C PRO A 83 -27.54 10.01 -6.93
N ASN A 84 -26.64 9.08 -7.24
CA ASN A 84 -26.18 8.00 -6.38
C ASN A 84 -24.88 8.33 -5.62
N LEU A 85 -24.39 9.58 -5.67
CA LEU A 85 -23.10 9.94 -5.06
C LEU A 85 -23.08 9.66 -3.55
N GLY A 86 -24.18 9.93 -2.84
CA GLY A 86 -24.30 9.67 -1.42
C GLY A 86 -24.02 8.21 -1.08
N GLU A 87 -24.77 7.28 -1.70
CA GLU A 87 -24.61 5.84 -1.51
C GLU A 87 -23.20 5.34 -1.83
N VAL A 88 -22.59 5.87 -2.90
CA VAL A 88 -21.21 5.50 -3.27
C VAL A 88 -20.22 5.98 -2.21
N LEU A 89 -20.37 7.20 -1.69
CA LEU A 89 -19.50 7.73 -0.64
C LEU A 89 -19.65 6.94 0.67
N GLU A 90 -20.85 6.46 1.00
CA GLU A 90 -21.07 5.58 2.15
C GLU A 90 -20.35 4.24 1.99
N LEU A 91 -20.47 3.60 0.83
CA LEU A 91 -19.75 2.34 0.54
C LEU A 91 -18.22 2.53 0.59
N VAL A 92 -17.73 3.67 0.10
CA VAL A 92 -16.32 4.05 0.21
C VAL A 92 -15.91 4.21 1.67
N ARG A 93 -16.68 4.97 2.46
CA ARG A 93 -16.43 5.19 3.90
C ARG A 93 -16.35 3.86 4.64
N ASP A 94 -17.32 2.98 4.45
CA ASP A 94 -17.38 1.68 5.12
C ASP A 94 -16.19 0.79 4.74
N THR A 95 -15.75 0.86 3.49
CA THR A 95 -14.56 0.15 3.01
C THR A 95 -13.28 0.71 3.64
N MET A 96 -13.16 2.03 3.78
CA MET A 96 -12.02 2.65 4.47
C MET A 96 -11.98 2.29 5.96
N ILE A 97 -13.15 2.22 6.62
CA ILE A 97 -13.24 1.78 8.02
C ILE A 97 -12.77 0.33 8.15
N ARG A 98 -13.26 -0.58 7.30
CA ARG A 98 -12.82 -1.99 7.31
C ARG A 98 -11.32 -2.12 7.08
N LEU A 99 -10.77 -1.35 6.13
CA LEU A 99 -9.32 -1.34 5.88
C LEU A 99 -8.53 -0.81 7.08
N HIS A 100 -8.99 0.25 7.72
CA HIS A 100 -8.36 0.81 8.92
C HIS A 100 -8.35 -0.20 10.07
N LEU A 101 -9.47 -0.88 10.31
CA LEU A 101 -9.58 -1.91 11.34
C LEU A 101 -8.66 -3.10 11.05
N ALA A 102 -8.64 -3.60 9.81
CA ALA A 102 -7.73 -4.66 9.40
C ALA A 102 -6.26 -4.26 9.59
N THR A 103 -5.91 -3.02 9.24
CA THR A 103 -4.55 -2.48 9.43
C THR A 103 -4.21 -2.41 10.92
N ARG A 104 -5.11 -1.95 11.79
CA ARG A 104 -4.89 -1.95 13.25
C ARG A 104 -4.69 -3.34 13.81
N GLN A 105 -5.50 -4.32 13.39
CA GLN A 105 -5.35 -5.71 13.85
C GLN A 105 -3.99 -6.28 13.44
N ILE A 106 -3.54 -6.00 12.22
CA ILE A 106 -2.18 -6.37 11.77
C ILE A 106 -1.13 -5.67 12.64
N SER A 107 -1.25 -4.35 12.86
CA SER A 107 -0.30 -3.61 13.70
C SER A 107 -0.24 -4.10 15.15
N GLN A 108 -1.36 -4.56 15.71
CA GLN A 108 -1.45 -5.07 17.09
C GLN A 108 -0.95 -6.53 17.22
N SER A 109 -1.03 -7.32 16.15
CA SER A 109 -0.54 -8.70 16.12
C SER A 109 0.94 -8.79 15.77
N LEU A 110 1.53 -7.71 15.27
CA LEU A 110 2.98 -7.57 15.13
C LEU A 110 3.59 -7.23 16.49
N PRO A 111 4.61 -7.97 16.98
CA PRO A 111 5.27 -7.65 18.23
C PRO A 111 5.85 -6.24 18.17
N VAL A 112 5.34 -5.35 19.01
CA VAL A 112 5.89 -4.01 19.24
C VAL A 112 7.22 -4.21 19.96
N ARG A 113 8.31 -3.68 19.37
CA ARG A 113 9.58 -3.49 20.08
C ARG A 113 9.49 -2.27 20.99
#